data_AF-A0A6V8HJ69-F1
#
_entry.id   AF-A0A6V8HJ69-F1
#
_cell.length_a   1.000
_cell.length_b   1.000
_cell.length_c   1.000
_cell.angle_alpha   90.00
_cell.angle_beta   90.00
_cell.angle_gamma   90.00
#
_symmetry.space_group_name_H-M   'P 1'
#
loop_
_entity.id
_entity.type
_entity.pdbx_description
1 polymer ?
#
loop_
_entity_poly.entity_id
_entity_poly.type
_entity_poly.pdbx_seq_one_letter_code
_entity_poly.pdbx_strand_id
1 'polypeptide(L)'
;MIVQRTTSLIAIIAIVATALFILSKTTNTTFESVSNVKFGPSRYIPTKLPSFDDIRHPFRPVAHKPPEQAHSTSGESKWFSDWQWLNPFSSSITLDEHRTVLPPLPERPPVYTFYEPNSKNDEALQKADGQLLLAWRRAWYAKGFRPVVLSRAEAMKNPLYEEVQRRQLDAELELDFFKWLAWGHMGSGLFADWLCFPMARYDDPTFSYLRAGAIPEFITRFDTLDRALFAGEKTRINAAIKVAVLNANDKASSILDIMPNDIFKEEHSNALAYYTPNTVATSYHDLSEKYNSRPGAARQALVELIDAHLHTTFLNSFPSGFTVLKPLPEHTTALVQPAVQLAQALSNCPTSEFADSCPPNRRSCKPCSKSKAIPINQPPTFKNDTNAYSIGVLPHPLTLIALQHDSAEIDASYIRRETPRDPWLTAVTSVLLGATRSNSARVVTFKELVAGSEFGSSTFWMTVETLPAKEGDSLPATLISELEWHFGFKIKTSDVTDDAKKSEEELKEKPSLDHEYELISQARDMLRDKSGRISLRNVAEAWNLADIEVWRFVQAYRARSVVEREQWEEEEESFIGAKAD
;
A
#
# COMPACT_ATOMS: atom_id res chain seq x y z
N MET A 1 71.08 34.94 -17.83
CA MET A 1 69.62 34.79 -17.59
C MET A 1 68.71 35.25 -18.75
N ILE A 2 69.25 35.60 -19.93
CA ILE A 2 68.44 36.01 -21.11
C ILE A 2 68.30 34.86 -22.14
N VAL A 3 69.23 33.89 -22.15
CA VAL A 3 69.27 32.79 -23.15
C VAL A 3 68.25 31.67 -22.88
N GLN A 4 67.86 31.42 -21.63
CA GLN A 4 66.86 30.39 -21.30
C GLN A 4 65.41 30.82 -21.54
N ARG A 5 65.12 32.13 -21.56
CA ARG A 5 63.76 32.64 -21.80
C ARG A 5 63.41 32.67 -23.28
N THR A 6 64.40 32.84 -24.17
CA THR A 6 64.19 32.84 -25.62
C THR A 6 63.96 31.43 -26.17
N THR A 7 64.62 30.41 -25.61
CA THR A 7 64.42 29.01 -26.02
C THR A 7 63.04 28.47 -25.69
N SER A 8 62.48 28.82 -24.51
CA SER A 8 61.11 28.41 -24.15
C SER A 8 60.04 29.11 -24.99
N LEU A 9 60.26 30.37 -25.38
CA LEU A 9 59.29 31.11 -26.18
C LEU A 9 59.22 30.59 -27.62
N ILE A 10 60.38 30.22 -28.19
CA ILE A 10 60.46 29.61 -29.53
C ILE A 10 59.81 28.22 -29.54
N ALA A 11 59.98 27.42 -28.47
CA ALA A 11 59.35 26.11 -28.36
C ALA A 11 57.81 26.21 -28.27
N ILE A 12 57.28 27.18 -27.53
CA ILE A 12 55.83 27.42 -27.41
C ILE A 12 55.25 27.86 -28.76
N ILE A 13 55.93 28.76 -29.48
CA ILE A 13 55.51 29.21 -30.81
C ILE A 13 55.50 28.03 -31.80
N ALA A 14 56.52 27.17 -31.77
CA ALA A 14 56.57 25.99 -32.63
C ALA A 14 55.42 25.00 -32.35
N ILE A 15 55.08 24.77 -31.08
CA ILE A 15 53.98 23.88 -30.69
C ILE A 15 52.62 24.44 -31.14
N VAL A 16 52.39 25.74 -30.96
CA VAL A 16 51.14 26.39 -31.37
C VAL A 16 51.01 26.42 -32.89
N ALA A 17 52.10 26.71 -33.62
CA ALA A 17 52.10 26.68 -35.08
C ALA A 17 51.83 25.27 -35.64
N THR A 18 52.35 24.23 -34.99
CA THR A 18 52.13 22.83 -35.40
C THR A 18 50.68 22.40 -35.14
N ALA A 19 50.09 22.82 -34.00
CA ALA A 19 48.68 22.56 -33.69
C ALA A 19 47.73 23.24 -34.69
N LEU A 20 48.02 24.49 -35.09
CA LEU A 20 47.24 25.22 -36.09
C LEU A 20 47.37 24.61 -37.49
N PHE A 21 48.54 24.06 -37.85
CA PHE A 21 48.75 23.41 -39.15
C PHE A 21 48.00 22.07 -39.27
N ILE A 22 47.86 21.32 -38.17
CA ILE A 22 47.08 20.08 -38.13
C ILE A 22 45.58 20.36 -38.22
N LEU A 23 45.10 21.44 -37.59
CA LEU A 23 43.68 21.82 -37.59
C LEU A 23 43.22 22.49 -38.91
N SER A 24 44.15 22.91 -39.78
CA SER A 24 43.83 23.66 -41.01
C SER A 24 43.76 22.80 -42.29
N LYS A 25 43.94 21.48 -42.22
CA LYS A 25 43.77 20.60 -43.39
C LYS A 25 42.32 20.14 -43.55
N THR A 26 41.48 21.01 -44.09
CA THR A 26 40.23 20.63 -44.76
C THR A 26 40.53 20.41 -46.25
N THR A 27 40.57 19.16 -46.69
CA THR A 27 40.67 18.83 -48.12
C THR A 27 39.30 18.95 -48.78
N ASN A 28 39.07 20.05 -49.49
CA ASN A 28 38.04 20.14 -50.53
C ASN A 28 38.50 19.34 -51.75
N THR A 29 37.79 18.27 -52.09
CA THR A 29 37.90 17.64 -53.42
C THR A 29 36.50 17.47 -54.01
N THR A 30 36.22 18.31 -55.00
CA THR A 30 35.14 18.19 -55.98
C THR A 30 35.44 17.03 -56.93
N PHE A 31 34.47 16.16 -57.18
CA PHE A 31 34.55 15.12 -58.21
C PHE A 31 33.50 15.36 -59.29
N GLU A 32 33.96 15.67 -60.51
CA GLU A 32 33.20 15.50 -61.75
C GLU A 32 33.19 14.01 -62.16
N SER A 33 32.07 13.58 -62.72
CA SER A 33 31.79 12.21 -63.17
C SER A 33 32.53 11.84 -64.45
N VAL A 34 33.14 10.65 -64.55
CA VAL A 34 33.03 9.70 -65.69
C VAL A 34 33.40 8.27 -65.27
N SER A 35 32.51 7.33 -65.61
CA SER A 35 32.64 5.87 -65.86
C SER A 35 33.11 4.86 -64.78
N ASN A 36 32.13 4.10 -64.30
CA ASN A 36 32.08 2.63 -64.20
C ASN A 36 33.40 1.84 -64.04
N VAL A 37 33.80 1.55 -62.79
CA VAL A 37 34.23 0.20 -62.35
C VAL A 37 33.85 0.02 -60.87
N LYS A 38 33.06 -1.00 -60.55
CA LYS A 38 32.61 -1.33 -59.18
C LYS A 38 33.67 -2.15 -58.44
N PHE A 39 34.19 -1.67 -57.30
CA PHE A 39 34.87 -2.50 -56.29
C PHE A 39 34.65 -1.96 -54.85
N GLY A 40 33.94 -2.73 -54.00
CA GLY A 40 33.87 -2.69 -52.52
C GLY A 40 33.18 -1.48 -51.83
N PRO A 41 32.87 -1.52 -50.51
CA PRO A 41 32.18 -2.49 -49.66
C PRO A 41 30.72 -2.02 -49.37
N SER A 42 29.96 -1.60 -50.37
CA SER A 42 28.63 -0.97 -50.19
C SER A 42 27.45 -1.94 -50.00
N ARG A 43 27.68 -3.16 -49.51
CA ARG A 43 26.61 -4.14 -49.22
C ARG A 43 26.12 -4.19 -47.77
N TYR A 44 26.61 -3.30 -46.91
CA TYR A 44 26.12 -3.15 -45.54
C TYR A 44 25.84 -1.68 -45.23
N ILE A 45 24.82 -1.12 -45.88
CA ILE A 45 24.11 0.03 -45.31
C ILE A 45 22.82 -0.55 -44.74
N PRO A 46 22.71 -0.78 -43.42
CA PRO A 46 21.43 -1.15 -42.84
C PRO A 46 20.47 0.02 -43.06
N THR A 47 19.40 -0.21 -43.83
CA THR A 47 18.32 0.74 -44.12
C THR A 47 17.39 0.98 -42.92
N LYS A 48 17.75 0.48 -41.74
CA LYS A 48 17.12 0.80 -40.47
C LYS A 48 18.17 1.44 -39.57
N LEU A 49 18.00 2.73 -39.28
CA LEU A 49 18.64 3.36 -38.13
C LEU A 49 18.20 2.56 -36.88
N PRO A 50 19.12 2.20 -35.97
CA PRO A 50 18.75 1.57 -34.71
C PRO A 50 17.81 2.50 -33.92
N SER A 51 16.88 1.92 -33.17
CA SER A 51 16.01 2.67 -32.25
C SER A 51 16.89 3.47 -31.29
N PHE A 52 16.43 4.65 -30.87
CA PHE A 52 17.12 5.43 -29.84
C PHE A 52 17.19 4.70 -28.49
N ASP A 53 16.46 3.58 -28.33
CA ASP A 53 16.61 2.64 -27.21
C ASP A 53 18.00 1.99 -27.13
N ASP A 54 18.75 1.93 -28.25
CA ASP A 54 20.07 1.29 -28.34
C ASP A 54 21.24 2.25 -28.08
N ILE A 55 21.00 3.54 -27.81
CA ILE A 55 22.08 4.48 -27.45
C ILE A 55 22.39 4.35 -25.95
N ARG A 56 22.92 3.19 -25.54
CA ARG A 56 23.44 2.98 -24.19
C ARG A 56 24.94 2.72 -24.24
N HIS A 57 25.68 3.47 -23.43
CA HIS A 57 27.14 3.43 -23.16
C HIS A 57 27.98 2.44 -24.00
N PRO A 58 28.90 2.89 -24.86
CA PRO A 58 29.62 2.05 -25.83
C PRO A 58 30.62 1.02 -25.24
N PHE A 59 30.60 0.77 -23.93
CA PHE A 59 31.57 -0.07 -23.22
C PHE A 59 30.97 -1.07 -22.22
N ARG A 60 29.67 -1.42 -22.31
CA ARG A 60 29.10 -2.51 -21.49
C ARG A 60 28.70 -3.71 -22.37
N PRO A 61 29.09 -4.94 -22.00
CA PRO A 61 28.62 -6.14 -22.71
C PRO A 61 27.09 -6.27 -22.55
N VAL A 62 26.43 -6.80 -23.58
CA VAL A 62 24.99 -7.09 -23.57
C VAL A 62 24.71 -8.12 -22.49
N ALA A 63 23.97 -7.73 -21.44
CA ALA A 63 23.54 -8.63 -20.37
C ALA A 63 22.10 -9.09 -20.64
N HIS A 64 21.81 -10.36 -20.34
CA HIS A 64 20.44 -10.89 -20.43
C HIS A 64 19.54 -10.18 -19.41
N LYS A 65 18.30 -9.86 -19.81
CA LYS A 65 17.28 -9.35 -18.88
C LYS A 65 17.06 -10.37 -17.75
N PRO A 66 16.94 -9.94 -16.48
CA PRO A 66 16.59 -10.84 -15.39
C PRO A 66 15.25 -11.56 -15.66
N PRO A 67 15.08 -12.81 -15.19
CA PRO A 67 13.86 -13.57 -15.42
C PRO A 67 12.62 -12.85 -14.89
N GLU A 68 11.47 -13.11 -15.51
CA GLU A 68 10.18 -12.62 -15.02
C GLU A 68 9.76 -13.45 -13.80
N GLN A 69 9.38 -12.76 -12.73
CA GLN A 69 8.85 -13.39 -11.51
C GLN A 69 7.35 -13.58 -11.68
N ALA A 70 6.78 -14.60 -11.03
CA ALA A 70 5.33 -14.80 -11.01
C ALA A 70 4.63 -13.55 -10.43
N HIS A 71 3.46 -13.22 -10.98
CA HIS A 71 2.63 -12.10 -10.52
C HIS A 71 3.36 -10.76 -10.44
N SER A 72 4.24 -10.47 -11.41
CA SER A 72 5.09 -9.28 -11.42
C SER A 72 4.61 -8.15 -12.33
N THR A 73 3.34 -8.20 -12.77
CA THR A 73 2.74 -7.24 -13.71
C THR A 73 1.27 -6.98 -13.37
N SER A 74 0.83 -5.72 -13.48
CA SER A 74 -0.59 -5.34 -13.44
C SER A 74 -0.80 -4.05 -14.24
N GLY A 75 -1.72 -4.08 -15.21
CA GLY A 75 -1.92 -2.99 -16.16
C GLY A 75 -0.63 -2.59 -16.89
N GLU A 76 -0.22 -1.32 -16.76
CA GLU A 76 1.04 -0.81 -17.31
C GLU A 76 2.25 -0.99 -16.37
N SER A 77 2.01 -1.40 -15.11
CA SER A 77 3.07 -1.55 -14.10
C SER A 77 3.73 -2.92 -14.19
N LYS A 78 5.07 -2.93 -14.15
CA LYS A 78 5.89 -4.15 -14.07
C LYS A 78 6.92 -4.00 -12.96
N TRP A 79 7.16 -5.05 -12.19
CA TRP A 79 8.14 -5.01 -11.11
C TRP A 79 9.08 -6.21 -11.07
N PHE A 80 10.12 -6.07 -10.27
CA PHE A 80 11.07 -7.10 -9.89
C PHE A 80 11.32 -6.98 -8.39
N SER A 81 11.06 -8.03 -7.64
CA SER A 81 11.28 -8.08 -6.20
C SER A 81 12.72 -8.48 -5.92
N ASP A 82 13.49 -7.58 -5.32
CA ASP A 82 14.91 -7.80 -4.98
C ASP A 82 15.34 -6.96 -3.77
N TRP A 83 16.30 -7.47 -2.97
CA TRP A 83 16.84 -6.77 -1.80
C TRP A 83 17.59 -5.48 -2.16
N GLN A 84 18.01 -5.31 -3.41
CA GLN A 84 18.66 -4.11 -3.94
C GLN A 84 17.67 -3.01 -4.38
N TRP A 85 16.40 -3.08 -3.95
CA TRP A 85 15.36 -2.10 -4.27
C TRP A 85 15.69 -0.64 -3.88
N LEU A 86 16.59 -0.44 -2.92
CA LEU A 86 17.15 0.87 -2.55
C LEU A 86 18.20 1.41 -3.53
N ASN A 87 18.36 0.77 -4.69
CA ASN A 87 19.11 1.36 -5.79
C ASN A 87 18.36 2.60 -6.33
N PRO A 88 19.04 3.74 -6.55
CA PRO A 88 18.41 4.95 -7.07
C PRO A 88 17.63 4.76 -8.36
N PHE A 89 18.03 3.85 -9.25
CA PHE A 89 17.33 3.64 -10.52
C PHE A 89 17.13 2.15 -10.79
N SER A 90 15.87 1.74 -10.93
CA SER A 90 15.49 0.33 -11.11
C SER A 90 16.12 -0.30 -12.36
N SER A 91 16.26 0.50 -13.43
CA SER A 91 16.85 0.10 -14.71
C SER A 91 18.30 -0.39 -14.59
N SER A 92 19.03 0.02 -13.55
CA SER A 92 20.40 -0.45 -13.32
C SER A 92 20.49 -1.92 -12.89
N ILE A 93 19.38 -2.48 -12.39
CA ILE A 93 19.25 -3.87 -11.95
C ILE A 93 18.48 -4.67 -13.01
N THR A 94 17.33 -4.15 -13.45
CA THR A 94 16.43 -4.86 -14.37
C THR A 94 16.88 -4.82 -15.82
N LEU A 95 17.79 -3.89 -16.17
CA LEU A 95 18.16 -3.55 -17.55
C LEU A 95 16.97 -3.09 -18.41
N ASP A 96 15.83 -2.80 -17.77
CA ASP A 96 14.56 -2.41 -18.37
C ASP A 96 14.02 -1.15 -17.69
N GLU A 97 13.80 -0.09 -18.46
CA GLU A 97 13.36 1.21 -17.91
C GLU A 97 11.92 1.17 -17.39
N HIS A 98 11.10 0.25 -17.89
CA HIS A 98 9.69 0.14 -17.49
C HIS A 98 9.45 -0.91 -16.40
N ARG A 99 10.52 -1.47 -15.82
CA ARG A 99 10.43 -2.45 -14.73
C ARG A 99 11.04 -1.88 -13.45
N THR A 100 10.20 -1.69 -12.44
CA THR A 100 10.58 -1.14 -11.14
C THR A 100 11.12 -2.22 -10.22
N VAL A 101 12.21 -1.97 -9.48
CA VAL A 101 12.65 -2.86 -8.40
C VAL A 101 11.91 -2.51 -7.11
N LEU A 102 11.21 -3.48 -6.53
CA LEU A 102 10.48 -3.36 -5.27
C LEU A 102 11.15 -4.20 -4.18
N PRO A 103 11.01 -3.86 -2.89
CA PRO A 103 11.48 -4.71 -1.80
C PRO A 103 10.81 -6.09 -1.87
N PRO A 104 11.46 -7.19 -1.48
CA PRO A 104 10.79 -8.49 -1.40
C PRO A 104 9.50 -8.39 -0.57
N LEU A 105 8.43 -9.00 -1.09
CA LEU A 105 7.15 -9.01 -0.40
C LEU A 105 7.27 -9.90 0.85
N PRO A 106 7.09 -9.36 2.07
CA PRO A 106 7.15 -10.19 3.27
C PRO A 106 5.98 -11.17 3.28
N GLU A 107 6.24 -12.40 3.72
CA GLU A 107 5.18 -13.38 3.91
C GLU A 107 4.31 -12.95 5.10
N ARG A 108 2.99 -12.88 4.88
CA ARG A 108 2.02 -12.58 5.93
C ARG A 108 1.72 -13.84 6.73
N PRO A 109 1.95 -13.85 8.05
CA PRO A 109 1.59 -15.02 8.86
C PRO A 109 0.08 -15.24 8.81
N PRO A 110 -0.36 -16.50 8.72
CA PRO A 110 -1.78 -16.80 8.71
C PRO A 110 -2.40 -16.54 10.09
N VAL A 111 -3.57 -15.91 10.06
CA VAL A 111 -4.47 -15.81 11.20
C VAL A 111 -5.76 -16.54 10.86
N TYR A 112 -6.03 -17.59 11.61
CA TYR A 112 -7.16 -18.46 11.44
C TYR A 112 -8.29 -18.01 12.35
N THR A 113 -9.52 -18.11 11.86
CA THR A 113 -10.70 -18.14 12.71
C THR A 113 -11.54 -19.35 12.34
N PHE A 114 -12.49 -19.73 13.20
CA PHE A 114 -13.40 -20.82 12.91
C PHE A 114 -14.83 -20.29 12.92
N TYR A 115 -15.55 -20.55 11.82
CA TYR A 115 -16.96 -20.19 11.71
C TYR A 115 -17.71 -21.32 10.99
N GLU A 116 -18.80 -21.77 11.61
CA GLU A 116 -19.72 -22.74 11.01
C GLU A 116 -21.12 -22.11 10.97
N PRO A 117 -21.73 -21.96 9.78
CA PRO A 117 -23.07 -21.43 9.67
C PRO A 117 -24.06 -22.40 10.32
N ASN A 118 -24.88 -21.90 11.23
CA ASN A 118 -25.94 -22.71 11.81
C ASN A 118 -27.13 -22.76 10.85
N SER A 119 -27.56 -23.96 10.47
CA SER A 119 -28.69 -24.18 9.55
C SER A 119 -30.03 -23.66 10.05
N LYS A 120 -30.12 -23.30 11.34
CA LYS A 120 -31.30 -22.67 11.96
C LYS A 120 -31.28 -21.14 11.88
N ASN A 121 -30.19 -20.52 11.44
CA ASN A 121 -30.08 -19.07 11.32
C ASN A 121 -30.95 -18.56 10.18
N ASP A 122 -31.59 -17.42 10.39
CA ASP A 122 -32.27 -16.67 9.34
C ASP A 122 -31.25 -16.03 8.39
N GLU A 123 -31.69 -15.77 7.15
CA GLU A 123 -30.86 -15.17 6.10
C GLU A 123 -30.25 -13.83 6.53
N ALA A 124 -30.98 -13.04 7.31
CA ALA A 124 -30.51 -11.77 7.85
C ALA A 124 -29.31 -11.95 8.81
N LEU A 125 -29.34 -12.97 9.68
CA LEU A 125 -28.21 -13.27 10.57
C LEU A 125 -27.01 -13.83 9.81
N GLN A 126 -27.24 -14.69 8.82
CA GLN A 126 -26.15 -15.20 7.97
C GLN A 126 -25.46 -14.07 7.20
N LYS A 127 -26.23 -13.13 6.63
CA LYS A 127 -25.68 -11.95 5.95
C LYS A 127 -24.88 -11.08 6.93
N ALA A 128 -25.40 -10.84 8.13
CA ALA A 128 -24.71 -10.03 9.13
C ALA A 128 -23.42 -10.71 9.67
N ASP A 129 -23.43 -12.04 9.82
CA ASP A 129 -22.22 -12.81 10.16
C ASP A 129 -21.17 -12.72 9.04
N GLY A 130 -21.59 -12.77 7.76
CA GLY A 130 -20.71 -12.56 6.61
C GLY A 130 -20.07 -11.16 6.60
N GLN A 131 -20.85 -10.11 6.90
CA GLN A 131 -20.32 -8.74 7.02
C GLN A 131 -19.32 -8.61 8.17
N LEU A 132 -19.56 -9.30 9.30
CA LEU A 132 -18.65 -9.31 10.43
C LEU A 132 -17.33 -10.01 10.10
N LEU A 133 -17.39 -11.16 9.42
CA LEU A 133 -16.21 -11.87 8.95
C LEU A 133 -15.42 -11.06 7.92
N LEU A 134 -16.09 -10.33 7.03
CA LEU A 134 -15.42 -9.42 6.09
C LEU A 134 -14.73 -8.26 6.82
N ALA A 135 -15.38 -7.68 7.84
CA ALA A 135 -14.74 -6.67 8.69
C ALA A 135 -13.51 -7.24 9.43
N TRP A 136 -13.63 -8.47 9.95
CA TRP A 136 -12.52 -9.18 10.58
C TRP A 136 -11.35 -9.43 9.62
N ARG A 137 -11.62 -9.92 8.41
CA ARG A 137 -10.62 -10.13 7.35
C ARG A 137 -9.90 -8.83 7.02
N ARG A 138 -10.63 -7.75 6.76
CA ARG A 138 -10.04 -6.43 6.45
C ARG A 138 -9.17 -5.91 7.59
N ALA A 139 -9.65 -5.99 8.82
CA ALA A 139 -8.91 -5.52 9.99
C ALA A 139 -7.59 -6.28 10.20
N TRP A 140 -7.59 -7.61 10.10
CA TRP A 140 -6.37 -8.41 10.23
C TRP A 140 -5.43 -8.25 9.03
N TYR A 141 -5.96 -8.16 7.82
CA TYR A 141 -5.17 -7.91 6.61
C TYR A 141 -4.41 -6.58 6.70
N ALA A 142 -5.08 -5.51 7.14
CA ALA A 142 -4.47 -4.19 7.34
C ALA A 142 -3.32 -4.19 8.37
N LYS A 143 -3.24 -5.22 9.23
CA LYS A 143 -2.17 -5.37 10.26
C LYS A 143 -1.02 -6.27 9.83
N GLY A 144 -1.02 -6.74 8.58
CA GLY A 144 0.07 -7.55 8.04
C GLY A 144 -0.13 -9.05 8.18
N PHE A 145 -1.35 -9.52 8.45
CA PHE A 145 -1.67 -10.94 8.56
C PHE A 145 -2.46 -11.43 7.34
N ARG A 146 -2.51 -12.76 7.15
CA ARG A 146 -3.32 -13.42 6.12
C ARG A 146 -4.52 -14.08 6.78
N PRO A 147 -5.72 -13.47 6.73
CA PRO A 147 -6.90 -14.01 7.41
C PRO A 147 -7.48 -15.20 6.64
N VAL A 148 -7.81 -16.27 7.36
CA VAL A 148 -8.37 -17.51 6.81
C VAL A 148 -9.52 -17.99 7.69
N VAL A 149 -10.67 -18.27 7.10
CA VAL A 149 -11.85 -18.76 7.83
C VAL A 149 -11.94 -20.27 7.69
N LEU A 150 -11.78 -20.97 8.80
CA LEU A 150 -11.85 -22.41 8.90
C LEU A 150 -13.27 -22.87 9.19
N SER A 151 -13.57 -24.09 8.75
CA SER A 151 -14.84 -24.76 8.95
C SER A 151 -14.62 -26.17 9.50
N ARG A 152 -15.73 -26.90 9.68
CA ARG A 152 -15.69 -28.32 10.03
C ARG A 152 -14.95 -29.17 8.99
N ALA A 153 -14.89 -28.75 7.73
CA ALA A 153 -14.18 -29.47 6.67
C ALA A 153 -12.67 -29.59 6.95
N GLU A 154 -12.07 -28.55 7.53
CA GLU A 154 -10.66 -28.56 7.93
C GLU A 154 -10.44 -29.43 9.16
N ALA A 155 -11.37 -29.40 10.13
CA ALA A 155 -11.33 -30.25 11.31
C ALA A 155 -11.35 -31.74 10.94
N MET A 156 -12.17 -32.14 9.97
CA MET A 156 -12.30 -33.53 9.49
C MET A 156 -11.01 -34.07 8.86
N LYS A 157 -10.12 -33.21 8.39
CA LYS A 157 -8.83 -33.60 7.82
C LYS A 157 -7.74 -33.76 8.88
N ASN A 158 -8.03 -33.47 10.15
CA ASN A 158 -7.08 -33.69 11.24
C ASN A 158 -7.02 -35.19 11.62
N PRO A 159 -5.83 -35.80 11.77
CA PRO A 159 -5.69 -37.20 12.18
C PRO A 159 -6.39 -37.57 13.49
N LEU A 160 -6.57 -36.61 14.41
CA LEU A 160 -7.23 -36.82 15.70
C LEU A 160 -8.76 -36.71 15.63
N TYR A 161 -9.33 -36.39 14.47
CA TYR A 161 -10.78 -36.19 14.31
C TYR A 161 -11.59 -37.43 14.70
N GLU A 162 -11.20 -38.61 14.21
CA GLU A 162 -11.91 -39.86 14.53
C GLU A 162 -11.86 -40.19 16.02
N GLU A 163 -10.76 -39.86 16.70
CA GLU A 163 -10.61 -40.10 18.14
C GLU A 163 -11.57 -39.23 18.95
N VAL A 164 -11.74 -37.96 18.56
CA VAL A 164 -12.71 -37.04 19.17
C VAL A 164 -14.15 -37.54 18.93
N GLN A 165 -14.48 -37.92 17.70
CA GLN A 165 -15.83 -38.40 17.37
C GLN A 165 -16.25 -39.62 18.18
N ARG A 166 -15.32 -40.55 18.42
CA ARG A 166 -15.59 -41.77 19.22
C ARG A 166 -15.91 -41.48 20.69
N ARG A 167 -15.57 -40.29 21.21
CA ARG A 167 -15.85 -39.90 22.60
C ARG A 167 -17.29 -39.47 22.85
N GLN A 168 -18.08 -39.20 21.81
CA GLN A 168 -19.49 -38.78 21.93
C GLN A 168 -19.67 -37.61 22.92
N LEU A 169 -18.86 -36.57 22.73
CA LEU A 169 -18.87 -35.38 23.59
C LEU A 169 -20.17 -34.59 23.42
N ASP A 170 -20.48 -33.76 24.41
CA ASP A 170 -21.55 -32.75 24.27
C ASP A 170 -21.27 -31.81 23.09
N ALA A 171 -22.33 -31.29 22.46
CA ALA A 171 -22.24 -30.49 21.25
C ALA A 171 -21.38 -29.22 21.41
N GLU A 172 -21.39 -28.58 22.60
CA GLU A 172 -20.58 -27.37 22.84
C GLU A 172 -19.09 -27.71 22.90
N LEU A 173 -18.73 -28.76 23.65
CA LEU A 173 -17.36 -29.23 23.77
C LEU A 173 -16.85 -29.81 22.44
N GLU A 174 -17.69 -30.54 21.71
CA GLU A 174 -17.38 -31.09 20.39
C GLU A 174 -17.04 -29.99 19.38
N LEU A 175 -17.84 -28.92 19.34
CA LEU A 175 -17.57 -27.76 18.50
C LEU A 175 -16.23 -27.10 18.85
N ASP A 176 -15.92 -26.99 20.15
CA ASP A 176 -14.64 -26.42 20.60
C ASP A 176 -13.46 -27.31 20.20
N PHE A 177 -13.59 -28.64 20.25
CA PHE A 177 -12.59 -29.55 19.67
C PHE A 177 -12.43 -29.36 18.17
N PHE A 178 -13.51 -29.14 17.40
CA PHE A 178 -13.39 -28.90 15.96
C PHE A 178 -12.59 -27.65 15.62
N LYS A 179 -12.76 -26.57 16.39
CA LYS A 179 -11.94 -25.35 16.23
C LYS A 179 -10.45 -25.67 16.32
N TRP A 180 -10.06 -26.40 17.36
CA TRP A 180 -8.67 -26.78 17.60
C TRP A 180 -8.15 -27.79 16.57
N LEU A 181 -8.97 -28.77 16.18
CA LEU A 181 -8.61 -29.73 15.13
C LEU A 181 -8.40 -29.04 13.78
N ALA A 182 -9.26 -28.10 13.42
CA ALA A 182 -9.12 -27.30 12.20
C ALA A 182 -7.81 -26.51 12.23
N TRP A 183 -7.52 -25.81 13.33
CA TRP A 183 -6.26 -25.09 13.50
C TRP A 183 -5.05 -26.03 13.43
N GLY A 184 -5.07 -27.15 14.14
CA GLY A 184 -4.02 -28.16 14.14
C GLY A 184 -3.80 -28.84 12.78
N HIS A 185 -4.83 -28.89 11.93
CA HIS A 185 -4.71 -29.35 10.54
C HIS A 185 -3.96 -28.32 9.69
N MET A 186 -4.42 -27.06 9.69
CA MET A 186 -3.83 -25.98 8.91
C MET A 186 -2.35 -25.75 9.25
N GLY A 187 -2.02 -25.74 10.54
CA GLY A 187 -0.64 -25.75 11.01
C GLY A 187 -0.29 -24.62 11.94
N SER A 188 0.94 -24.11 11.83
CA SER A 188 1.44 -23.03 12.68
C SER A 188 0.78 -21.70 12.33
N GLY A 189 0.67 -20.80 13.31
CA GLY A 189 0.14 -19.46 13.09
C GLY A 189 -0.69 -18.99 14.26
N LEU A 190 -1.60 -18.06 13.98
CA LEU A 190 -2.49 -17.46 14.96
C LEU A 190 -3.88 -18.06 14.84
N PHE A 191 -4.54 -18.33 15.97
CA PHE A 191 -5.95 -18.67 16.01
C PHE A 191 -6.69 -17.61 16.81
N ALA A 192 -7.50 -16.81 16.12
CA ALA A 192 -8.28 -15.73 16.68
C ALA A 192 -9.78 -16.05 16.60
N ASP A 193 -10.49 -15.76 17.67
CA ASP A 193 -11.95 -15.71 17.64
C ASP A 193 -12.40 -14.64 16.62
N TRP A 194 -13.45 -14.92 15.86
CA TRP A 194 -14.03 -14.01 14.87
C TRP A 194 -14.61 -12.72 15.48
N LEU A 195 -14.75 -12.66 16.81
CA LEU A 195 -15.07 -11.46 17.59
C LEU A 195 -13.84 -10.73 18.15
N CYS A 196 -12.62 -11.20 17.84
CA CYS A 196 -11.36 -10.60 18.25
C CYS A 196 -10.76 -9.74 17.12
N PHE A 197 -10.58 -8.44 17.39
CA PHE A 197 -10.12 -7.46 16.40
C PHE A 197 -8.81 -6.78 16.81
N PRO A 198 -7.91 -6.49 15.85
CA PRO A 198 -6.63 -5.85 16.14
C PRO A 198 -6.77 -4.33 16.24
N MET A 199 -6.99 -3.84 17.46
CA MET A 199 -7.28 -2.44 17.83
C MET A 199 -6.04 -1.67 18.30
N ALA A 200 -4.89 -1.87 17.65
CA ALA A 200 -3.68 -1.07 17.87
C ALA A 200 -3.04 -0.62 16.56
N ARG A 201 -2.01 0.22 16.66
CA ARG A 201 -1.25 0.70 15.50
C ARG A 201 -0.52 -0.47 14.83
N TYR A 202 -0.20 -0.30 13.55
CA TYR A 202 0.52 -1.33 12.79
C TYR A 202 1.89 -1.67 13.40
N ASP A 203 2.57 -0.66 13.95
CA ASP A 203 3.88 -0.71 14.60
C ASP A 203 3.82 -1.15 16.09
N ASP A 204 2.66 -1.58 16.59
CA ASP A 204 2.54 -2.09 17.96
C ASP A 204 3.53 -3.26 18.20
N PRO A 205 4.22 -3.31 19.36
CA PRO A 205 5.16 -4.37 19.66
C PRO A 205 4.55 -5.77 19.58
N THR A 206 3.27 -5.92 19.97
CA THR A 206 2.54 -7.18 19.91
C THR A 206 2.43 -7.67 18.47
N PHE A 207 1.97 -6.81 17.56
CA PHE A 207 1.82 -7.21 16.16
C PHE A 207 3.16 -7.40 15.46
N SER A 208 4.17 -6.62 15.83
CA SER A 208 5.53 -6.81 15.31
C SER A 208 6.09 -8.18 15.70
N TYR A 209 5.90 -8.59 16.96
CA TYR A 209 6.25 -9.93 17.44
C TYR A 209 5.43 -11.03 16.76
N LEU A 210 4.11 -10.87 16.66
CA LEU A 210 3.24 -11.86 16.02
C LEU A 210 3.54 -12.03 14.52
N ARG A 211 3.95 -10.96 13.83
CA ARG A 211 4.41 -11.03 12.43
C ARG A 211 5.76 -11.74 12.28
N ALA A 212 6.60 -11.70 13.31
CA ALA A 212 7.85 -12.45 13.33
C ALA A 212 7.65 -13.95 13.55
N GLY A 213 6.51 -14.36 14.13
CA GLY A 213 6.11 -15.76 14.29
C GLY A 213 6.03 -16.21 15.77
N ALA A 214 5.46 -17.40 15.97
CA ALA A 214 5.23 -17.97 17.31
C ALA A 214 6.51 -18.60 17.90
N ILE A 215 6.56 -18.70 19.24
CA ILE A 215 7.62 -19.41 19.97
C ILE A 215 7.35 -20.93 19.88
N PRO A 216 8.29 -21.75 19.39
CA PRO A 216 8.10 -23.21 19.22
C PRO A 216 7.84 -24.01 20.52
N GLU A 217 8.24 -23.46 21.67
CA GLU A 217 8.23 -24.18 22.95
C GLU A 217 6.84 -24.24 23.60
N PHE A 218 6.00 -23.23 23.39
CA PHE A 218 4.73 -23.05 24.10
C PHE A 218 3.61 -22.62 23.14
N ILE A 219 2.36 -22.83 23.55
CA ILE A 219 1.23 -22.12 22.93
C ILE A 219 1.10 -20.78 23.67
N THR A 220 1.34 -19.68 22.98
CA THR A 220 1.14 -18.35 23.55
C THR A 220 -0.35 -18.05 23.64
N ARG A 221 -0.80 -17.68 24.83
CA ARG A 221 -2.15 -17.15 25.12
C ARG A 221 -2.01 -15.72 25.58
N PHE A 222 -2.90 -14.85 25.12
CA PHE A 222 -2.91 -13.45 25.56
C PHE A 222 -3.83 -13.26 26.76
N ASP A 223 -3.31 -12.64 27.81
CA ASP A 223 -4.03 -12.40 29.05
C ASP A 223 -5.18 -11.39 28.85
N THR A 224 -6.15 -11.34 29.76
CA THR A 224 -7.41 -10.54 29.67
C THR A 224 -8.33 -10.83 28.49
N LEU A 225 -7.90 -11.66 27.54
CA LEU A 225 -8.64 -12.03 26.33
C LEU A 225 -9.22 -13.44 26.41
N ASP A 226 -9.07 -14.14 27.53
CA ASP A 226 -9.52 -15.53 27.77
C ASP A 226 -9.17 -16.50 26.62
N ARG A 227 -10.07 -16.62 25.63
CA ARG A 227 -10.04 -17.53 24.48
C ARG A 227 -9.87 -16.81 23.13
N ALA A 228 -9.59 -15.52 23.11
CA ALA A 228 -9.72 -14.71 21.90
C ALA A 228 -8.57 -14.88 20.90
N LEU A 229 -7.34 -15.15 21.37
CA LEU A 229 -6.17 -15.29 20.51
C LEU A 229 -5.17 -16.29 21.09
N PHE A 230 -4.73 -17.21 20.24
CA PHE A 230 -3.63 -18.13 20.49
C PHE A 230 -2.58 -18.01 19.38
N ALA A 231 -1.31 -18.21 19.73
CA ALA A 231 -0.23 -18.39 18.76
C ALA A 231 0.49 -19.70 19.08
N GLY A 232 0.73 -20.54 18.08
CA GLY A 232 1.33 -21.85 18.33
C GLY A 232 1.88 -22.52 17.10
N GLU A 233 2.77 -23.48 17.33
CA GLU A 233 3.30 -24.37 16.30
C GLU A 233 2.42 -25.62 16.15
N LYS A 234 2.28 -26.12 14.92
CA LYS A 234 1.48 -27.31 14.58
C LYS A 234 1.72 -28.51 15.51
N THR A 235 2.98 -28.77 15.86
CA THR A 235 3.37 -29.91 16.70
C THR A 235 2.82 -29.77 18.12
N ARG A 236 2.94 -28.57 18.71
CA ARG A 236 2.42 -28.24 20.04
C ARG A 236 0.90 -28.23 20.09
N ILE A 237 0.25 -27.66 19.08
CA ILE A 237 -1.21 -27.63 18.97
C ILE A 237 -1.76 -29.06 18.98
N ASN A 238 -1.26 -29.95 18.11
CA ASN A 238 -1.75 -31.32 18.04
C ASN A 238 -1.41 -32.15 19.29
N ALA A 239 -0.26 -31.88 19.94
CA ALA A 239 0.05 -32.50 21.23
C ALA A 239 -0.94 -32.08 22.32
N ALA A 240 -1.28 -30.79 22.37
CA ALA A 240 -2.26 -30.25 23.31
C ALA A 240 -3.66 -30.85 23.09
N ILE A 241 -4.10 -30.95 21.83
CA ILE A 241 -5.36 -31.62 21.47
C ILE A 241 -5.36 -33.07 21.95
N LYS A 242 -4.28 -33.82 21.69
CA LYS A 242 -4.19 -35.23 22.11
C LYS A 242 -4.31 -35.39 23.62
N VAL A 243 -3.67 -34.51 24.40
CA VAL A 243 -3.81 -34.50 25.87
C VAL A 243 -5.25 -34.18 26.27
N ALA A 244 -5.88 -33.19 25.63
CA ALA A 244 -7.26 -32.84 25.90
C ALA A 244 -8.23 -33.99 25.60
N VAL A 245 -8.06 -34.73 24.50
CA VAL A 245 -8.88 -35.91 24.17
C VAL A 245 -8.79 -36.99 25.25
N LEU A 246 -7.61 -37.17 25.87
CA LEU A 246 -7.44 -38.14 26.96
C LEU A 246 -8.17 -37.72 28.25
N ASN A 247 -8.20 -36.41 28.52
CA ASN A 247 -8.80 -35.82 29.73
C ASN A 247 -10.27 -35.40 29.56
N ALA A 248 -10.82 -35.54 28.36
CA ALA A 248 -12.18 -35.14 28.04
C ALA A 248 -13.20 -35.82 28.96
N ASN A 249 -14.11 -35.01 29.50
CA ASN A 249 -15.18 -35.45 30.39
C ASN A 249 -16.42 -34.59 30.18
N ASP A 250 -17.59 -35.12 30.54
CA ASP A 250 -18.89 -34.49 30.28
C ASP A 250 -19.16 -33.22 31.10
N LYS A 251 -18.25 -32.80 31.98
CA LYS A 251 -18.41 -31.59 32.82
C LYS A 251 -17.73 -30.35 32.23
N ALA A 252 -16.87 -30.52 31.24
CA ALA A 252 -16.16 -29.40 30.61
C ALA A 252 -16.95 -28.87 29.42
N SER A 253 -17.09 -27.55 29.31
CA SER A 253 -17.67 -26.90 28.12
C SER A 253 -16.63 -26.47 27.10
N SER A 254 -15.33 -26.54 27.45
CA SER A 254 -14.23 -26.18 26.56
C SER A 254 -13.02 -27.08 26.71
N ILE A 255 -12.28 -27.19 25.61
CA ILE A 255 -11.00 -27.88 25.57
C ILE A 255 -9.94 -27.21 26.46
N LEU A 256 -10.07 -25.91 26.72
CA LEU A 256 -9.15 -25.18 27.59
C LEU A 256 -9.30 -25.57 29.06
N ASP A 257 -10.50 -25.99 29.47
CA ASP A 257 -10.79 -26.35 30.87
C ASP A 257 -10.20 -27.73 31.24
N ILE A 258 -9.82 -28.52 30.22
CA ILE A 258 -9.23 -29.87 30.35
C ILE A 258 -7.75 -29.92 29.98
N MET A 259 -7.21 -28.85 29.40
CA MET A 259 -5.79 -28.74 29.06
C MET A 259 -4.96 -28.32 30.28
N PRO A 260 -3.78 -28.94 30.49
CA PRO A 260 -2.82 -28.48 31.49
C PRO A 260 -2.35 -27.04 31.23
N ASN A 261 -2.26 -26.24 32.30
CA ASN A 261 -1.86 -24.83 32.22
C ASN A 261 -0.40 -24.62 31.77
N ASP A 262 0.48 -25.60 31.98
CA ASP A 262 1.91 -25.56 31.62
C ASP A 262 2.17 -25.65 30.12
N ILE A 263 1.16 -26.00 29.31
CA ILE A 263 1.23 -25.94 27.85
C ILE A 263 1.20 -24.48 27.35
N PHE A 264 0.64 -23.58 28.15
CA PHE A 264 0.43 -22.19 27.77
C PHE A 264 1.50 -21.27 28.33
N LYS A 265 1.93 -20.32 27.50
CA LYS A 265 2.67 -19.14 27.94
C LYS A 265 1.74 -17.94 27.89
N GLU A 266 1.54 -17.28 29.01
CA GLU A 266 0.74 -16.06 29.06
C GLU A 266 1.57 -14.84 28.62
N GLU A 267 1.01 -14.01 27.75
CA GLU A 267 1.58 -12.74 27.33
C GLU A 267 0.56 -11.61 27.46
N HIS A 268 1.03 -10.44 27.90
CA HIS A 268 0.18 -9.29 28.10
C HIS A 268 0.08 -8.39 26.87
N SER A 269 -1.14 -8.01 26.48
CA SER A 269 -1.33 -7.08 25.36
C SER A 269 -2.62 -6.27 25.44
N ASN A 270 -2.51 -4.96 25.18
CA ASN A 270 -3.63 -4.06 24.96
C ASN A 270 -3.92 -3.84 23.46
N ALA A 271 -3.35 -4.68 22.58
CA ALA A 271 -3.43 -4.49 21.14
C ALA A 271 -4.73 -5.02 20.53
N LEU A 272 -5.43 -5.90 21.23
CA LEU A 272 -6.57 -6.65 20.72
C LEU A 272 -7.82 -6.29 21.52
N ALA A 273 -8.97 -6.28 20.86
CA ALA A 273 -10.25 -6.10 21.51
C ALA A 273 -11.18 -7.28 21.24
N TYR A 274 -11.85 -7.77 22.29
CA TYR A 274 -12.71 -8.94 22.20
C TYR A 274 -14.17 -8.61 22.51
N TYR A 275 -15.03 -8.75 21.50
CA TYR A 275 -16.45 -8.39 21.55
C TYR A 275 -17.33 -9.59 21.91
N THR A 276 -17.04 -10.25 23.02
CA THR A 276 -17.87 -11.36 23.51
C THR A 276 -19.30 -10.90 23.79
N PRO A 277 -20.30 -11.82 23.78
CA PRO A 277 -21.65 -11.48 24.22
C PRO A 277 -21.70 -10.82 25.59
N ASN A 278 -20.84 -11.23 26.53
CA ASN A 278 -20.73 -10.62 27.85
C ASN A 278 -20.14 -9.20 27.80
N THR A 279 -19.07 -8.98 27.02
CA THR A 279 -18.49 -7.65 26.81
C THR A 279 -19.51 -6.72 26.18
N VAL A 280 -20.29 -7.20 25.21
CA VAL A 280 -21.34 -6.43 24.54
C VAL A 280 -22.48 -6.08 25.50
N ALA A 281 -23.00 -7.05 26.26
CA ALA A 281 -24.06 -6.81 27.24
C ALA A 281 -23.64 -5.84 28.36
N THR A 282 -22.37 -5.87 28.79
CA THR A 282 -21.88 -5.05 29.92
C THR A 282 -21.37 -3.68 29.50
N SER A 283 -20.64 -3.58 28.38
CA SER A 283 -19.96 -2.34 27.96
C SER A 283 -20.77 -1.56 26.92
N TYR A 284 -21.70 -2.21 26.22
CA TYR A 284 -22.52 -1.63 25.15
C TYR A 284 -23.99 -1.99 25.36
N HIS A 285 -24.50 -1.75 26.58
CA HIS A 285 -25.84 -2.16 27.01
C HIS A 285 -26.94 -1.73 26.03
N ASP A 286 -26.89 -0.48 25.53
CA ASP A 286 -27.87 0.08 24.60
C ASP A 286 -28.01 -0.75 23.30
N LEU A 287 -26.91 -1.32 22.80
CA LEU A 287 -26.92 -2.22 21.65
C LEU A 287 -27.65 -3.51 22.01
N SER A 288 -27.30 -4.12 23.15
CA SER A 288 -27.95 -5.36 23.59
C SER A 288 -29.45 -5.13 23.78
N GLU A 289 -29.85 -4.11 24.54
CA GLU A 289 -31.25 -3.82 24.85
C GLU A 289 -32.11 -3.58 23.61
N LYS A 290 -31.63 -2.73 22.68
CA LYS A 290 -32.37 -2.32 21.48
C LYS A 290 -32.59 -3.46 20.47
N TYR A 291 -31.68 -4.43 20.43
CA TYR A 291 -31.70 -5.50 19.44
C TYR A 291 -31.89 -6.91 20.02
N ASN A 292 -32.19 -7.04 21.32
CA ASN A 292 -32.42 -8.32 22.02
C ASN A 292 -33.36 -9.31 21.29
N SER A 293 -34.35 -8.80 20.53
CA SER A 293 -35.32 -9.61 19.79
C SER A 293 -35.01 -9.83 18.30
N ARG A 294 -33.91 -9.27 17.78
CA ARG A 294 -33.55 -9.29 16.35
C ARG A 294 -32.05 -9.64 16.17
N PRO A 295 -31.69 -10.93 16.19
CA PRO A 295 -30.29 -11.37 16.14
C PRO A 295 -29.49 -10.84 14.95
N GLY A 296 -30.06 -10.86 13.73
CA GLY A 296 -29.38 -10.32 12.55
C GLY A 296 -29.14 -8.81 12.63
N ALA A 297 -30.09 -8.04 13.15
CA ALA A 297 -29.93 -6.60 13.36
C ALA A 297 -28.92 -6.29 14.49
N ALA A 298 -28.92 -7.09 15.57
CA ALA A 298 -27.92 -6.98 16.63
C ALA A 298 -26.51 -7.22 16.09
N ARG A 299 -26.34 -8.25 15.25
CA ARG A 299 -25.07 -8.58 14.60
C ARG A 299 -24.62 -7.45 13.67
N GLN A 300 -25.53 -6.91 12.86
CA GLN A 300 -25.21 -5.79 11.97
C GLN A 300 -24.80 -4.53 12.75
N ALA A 301 -25.50 -4.21 13.84
CA ALA A 301 -25.13 -3.10 14.72
C ALA A 301 -23.75 -3.32 15.36
N LEU A 302 -23.39 -4.57 15.69
CA LEU A 302 -22.05 -4.92 16.17
C LEU A 302 -20.98 -4.70 15.09
N VAL A 303 -21.24 -5.01 13.82
CA VAL A 303 -20.32 -4.69 12.71
C VAL A 303 -20.05 -3.20 12.65
N GLU A 304 -21.11 -2.38 12.70
CA GLU A 304 -21.01 -0.92 12.65
C GLU A 304 -20.25 -0.34 13.85
N LEU A 305 -20.47 -0.90 15.05
CA LEU A 305 -19.71 -0.56 16.26
C LEU A 305 -18.22 -0.87 16.10
N ILE A 306 -17.89 -2.05 15.60
CA ILE A 306 -16.49 -2.49 15.43
C ILE A 306 -15.78 -1.65 14.36
N ASP A 307 -16.41 -1.40 13.21
CA ASP A 307 -15.88 -0.51 12.18
C ASP A 307 -15.63 0.90 12.75
N ALA A 308 -16.57 1.43 13.55
CA ALA A 308 -16.41 2.73 14.22
C ALA A 308 -15.24 2.75 15.22
N HIS A 309 -15.04 1.68 15.97
CA HIS A 309 -13.91 1.54 16.88
C HIS A 309 -12.56 1.40 16.16
N LEU A 310 -12.49 0.68 15.03
CA LEU A 310 -11.29 0.60 14.20
C LEU A 310 -10.91 1.98 13.67
N HIS A 311 -11.88 2.72 13.14
CA HIS A 311 -11.69 4.08 12.65
C HIS A 311 -11.28 5.05 13.77
N THR A 312 -11.95 5.00 14.93
CA THR A 312 -11.59 5.81 16.10
C THR A 312 -10.17 5.48 16.60
N THR A 313 -9.78 4.22 16.57
CA THR A 313 -8.42 3.78 16.92
C THR A 313 -7.38 4.33 15.94
N PHE A 314 -7.70 4.35 14.65
CA PHE A 314 -6.86 4.99 13.63
C PHE A 314 -6.70 6.49 13.91
N LEU A 315 -7.79 7.22 14.12
CA LEU A 315 -7.73 8.66 14.42
C LEU A 315 -6.95 8.97 15.70
N ASN A 316 -7.16 8.19 16.77
CA ASN A 316 -6.41 8.32 18.01
C ASN A 316 -4.92 8.00 17.88
N SER A 317 -4.53 7.28 16.83
CA SER A 317 -3.14 7.01 16.51
C SER A 317 -2.42 8.21 15.89
N PHE A 318 -3.16 9.20 15.38
CA PHE A 318 -2.65 10.40 14.72
C PHE A 318 -3.28 11.67 15.30
N PRO A 319 -2.93 12.05 16.54
CA PRO A 319 -3.55 13.18 17.23
C PRO A 319 -3.30 14.55 16.56
N SER A 320 -2.27 14.67 15.73
CA SER A 320 -1.99 15.86 14.92
C SER A 320 -2.83 15.93 13.64
N GLY A 321 -3.67 14.92 13.36
CA GLY A 321 -4.54 14.87 12.19
C GLY A 321 -3.82 14.41 10.92
N PHE A 322 -4.16 15.04 9.79
CA PHE A 322 -3.67 14.65 8.47
C PHE A 322 -2.73 15.70 7.88
N THR A 323 -1.76 15.23 7.13
CA THR A 323 -0.83 16.05 6.35
C THR A 323 -0.94 15.65 4.89
N VAL A 324 -1.52 16.50 4.04
CA VAL A 324 -1.67 16.26 2.61
C VAL A 324 -0.65 17.11 1.85
N LEU A 325 0.38 16.49 1.28
CA LEU A 325 1.49 17.25 0.69
C LEU A 325 1.05 18.08 -0.52
N LYS A 326 1.43 19.37 -0.55
CA LYS A 326 1.26 20.28 -1.70
C LYS A 326 2.61 20.92 -2.07
N PRO A 327 3.54 20.19 -2.72
CA PRO A 327 4.92 20.64 -2.86
C PRO A 327 5.13 21.87 -3.73
N LEU A 328 4.30 22.04 -4.76
CA LEU A 328 4.40 23.10 -5.75
C LEU A 328 3.05 23.82 -5.79
N PRO A 329 2.78 24.82 -4.94
CA PRO A 329 1.42 25.30 -4.70
C PRO A 329 0.75 26.02 -5.88
N GLU A 330 1.53 26.48 -6.85
CA GLU A 330 1.09 27.20 -8.05
C GLU A 330 0.54 26.20 -9.09
N HIS A 331 -0.69 26.42 -9.55
CA HIS A 331 -1.36 25.61 -10.59
C HIS A 331 -1.45 24.09 -10.31
N THR A 332 -1.33 23.63 -9.06
CA THR A 332 -1.47 22.20 -8.70
C THR A 332 -2.53 21.95 -7.64
N THR A 333 -3.54 22.79 -7.52
CA THR A 333 -4.60 22.61 -6.52
C THR A 333 -5.47 21.40 -6.87
N ALA A 334 -5.88 21.26 -8.14
CA ALA A 334 -6.64 20.12 -8.65
C ALA A 334 -5.88 18.80 -8.48
N LEU A 335 -4.55 18.83 -8.58
CA LEU A 335 -3.69 17.66 -8.38
C LEU A 335 -3.86 17.04 -6.99
N VAL A 336 -3.89 17.88 -5.96
CA VAL A 336 -3.89 17.45 -4.55
C VAL A 336 -5.30 17.28 -4.01
N GLN A 337 -6.31 17.85 -4.68
CA GLN A 337 -7.70 17.86 -4.23
C GLN A 337 -8.27 16.47 -3.92
N PRO A 338 -8.05 15.41 -4.71
CA PRO A 338 -8.56 14.07 -4.36
C PRO A 338 -7.94 13.50 -3.07
N ALA A 339 -6.69 13.83 -2.76
CA ALA A 339 -6.08 13.44 -1.48
C ALA A 339 -6.60 14.25 -0.30
N VAL A 340 -6.98 15.52 -0.54
CA VAL A 340 -7.71 16.31 0.47
C VAL A 340 -9.08 15.72 0.74
N GLN A 341 -9.82 15.32 -0.31
CA GLN A 341 -11.10 14.63 -0.17
C GLN A 341 -10.95 13.32 0.62
N LEU A 342 -9.89 12.54 0.37
CA LEU A 342 -9.59 11.34 1.15
C LEU A 342 -9.34 11.69 2.63
N ALA A 343 -8.49 12.69 2.91
CA ALA A 343 -8.23 13.13 4.28
C ALA A 343 -9.51 13.62 4.97
N GLN A 344 -10.40 14.31 4.25
CA GLN A 344 -11.71 14.73 4.74
C GLN A 344 -12.61 13.52 5.06
N ALA A 345 -12.72 12.55 4.15
CA ALA A 345 -13.49 11.33 4.37
C ALA A 345 -12.97 10.53 5.59
N LEU A 346 -11.64 10.45 5.75
CA LEU A 346 -11.02 9.81 6.90
C LEU A 346 -11.16 10.62 8.19
N SER A 347 -11.27 11.95 8.10
CA SER A 347 -11.47 12.84 9.25
C SER A 347 -12.90 12.82 9.78
N ASN A 348 -13.86 12.44 8.94
CA ASN A 348 -15.27 12.38 9.31
C ASN A 348 -15.49 11.23 10.30
N CYS A 349 -16.21 11.51 11.39
CA CYS A 349 -16.52 10.49 12.37
C CYS A 349 -17.44 9.39 11.79
N PRO A 350 -17.26 8.13 12.22
CA PRO A 350 -18.15 7.05 11.81
C PRO A 350 -19.59 7.36 12.20
N THR A 351 -20.56 7.00 11.36
CA THR A 351 -21.98 7.32 11.59
C THR A 351 -22.70 6.27 12.44
N SER A 352 -21.97 5.39 13.13
CA SER A 352 -22.59 4.40 14.01
C SER A 352 -23.38 5.12 15.11
N GLU A 353 -24.52 4.57 15.49
CA GLU A 353 -25.29 5.03 16.66
C GLU A 353 -24.44 5.02 17.95
N PHE A 354 -23.34 4.27 17.95
CA PHE A 354 -22.42 4.09 19.08
C PHE A 354 -21.05 4.73 18.85
N ALA A 355 -20.95 5.74 17.97
CA ALA A 355 -19.70 6.42 17.64
C ALA A 355 -18.99 7.09 18.84
N ASP A 356 -19.72 7.37 19.91
CA ASP A 356 -19.20 7.97 21.15
C ASP A 356 -18.60 6.95 22.13
N SER A 357 -18.58 5.66 21.77
CA SER A 357 -18.03 4.59 22.60
C SER A 357 -16.58 4.24 22.24
N CYS A 358 -15.91 3.57 23.18
CA CYS A 358 -14.52 3.14 23.03
C CYS A 358 -14.43 1.62 22.92
N PRO A 359 -13.42 1.08 22.21
CA PRO A 359 -13.24 -0.37 22.13
C PRO A 359 -12.92 -0.99 23.50
N PRO A 360 -13.26 -2.27 23.72
CA PRO A 360 -13.14 -2.93 25.03
C PRO A 360 -11.75 -2.86 25.67
N ASN A 361 -10.70 -2.87 24.86
CA ASN A 361 -9.30 -2.84 25.28
C ASN A 361 -8.79 -1.44 25.66
N ARG A 362 -9.52 -0.38 25.30
CA ARG A 362 -9.10 1.02 25.50
C ARG A 362 -10.27 1.87 25.98
N ARG A 363 -10.72 1.63 27.20
CA ARG A 363 -11.84 2.37 27.82
C ARG A 363 -11.62 3.88 27.93
N SER A 364 -10.37 4.35 27.90
CA SER A 364 -9.98 5.76 27.96
C SER A 364 -9.65 6.37 26.59
N CYS A 365 -10.16 5.79 25.49
CA CYS A 365 -10.00 6.37 24.17
C CYS A 365 -10.64 7.77 24.08
N LYS A 366 -10.29 8.54 23.06
CA LYS A 366 -11.02 9.78 22.72
C LYS A 366 -12.00 9.41 21.60
N PRO A 367 -13.32 9.35 21.88
CA PRO A 367 -14.30 9.09 20.84
C PRO A 367 -14.26 10.19 19.78
N CYS A 368 -14.62 9.84 18.56
CA CYS A 368 -14.65 10.81 17.48
C CYS A 368 -15.85 11.74 17.66
N SER A 369 -15.60 13.02 17.98
CA SER A 369 -16.65 14.01 18.14
C SER A 369 -16.83 14.84 16.88
N LYS A 370 -18.07 14.87 16.35
CA LYS A 370 -18.46 15.77 15.24
C LYS A 370 -18.22 17.26 15.55
N SER A 371 -18.12 17.62 16.83
CA SER A 371 -17.88 19.01 17.26
C SER A 371 -16.43 19.47 17.08
N LYS A 372 -15.48 18.54 16.97
CA LYS A 372 -14.05 18.84 16.89
C LYS A 372 -13.53 18.41 15.52
N ALA A 373 -13.31 19.39 14.65
CA ALA A 373 -12.66 19.15 13.37
C ALA A 373 -11.24 18.61 13.56
N ILE A 374 -10.92 17.55 12.85
CA ILE A 374 -9.56 17.01 12.80
C ILE A 374 -8.77 17.84 11.78
N PRO A 375 -7.61 18.40 12.16
CA PRO A 375 -6.88 19.30 11.27
C PRO A 375 -6.32 18.56 10.05
N ILE A 376 -6.40 19.22 8.90
CA ILE A 376 -5.79 18.80 7.64
C ILE A 376 -4.83 19.91 7.22
N ASN A 377 -3.53 19.62 7.25
CA ASN A 377 -2.49 20.56 6.87
C ASN A 377 -1.97 20.24 5.46
N GLN A 378 -1.60 21.26 4.69
CA GLN A 378 -1.02 21.09 3.35
C GLN A 378 0.39 21.67 3.21
N PRO A 379 1.40 21.08 3.88
CA PRO A 379 2.77 21.57 3.77
C PRO A 379 3.38 21.22 2.39
N PRO A 380 4.33 22.04 1.92
CA PRO A 380 5.03 21.76 0.67
C PRO A 380 6.11 20.68 0.78
N THR A 381 6.49 20.31 1.99
CA THR A 381 7.62 19.40 2.25
C THR A 381 7.18 18.30 3.20
N PHE A 382 7.68 17.09 2.99
CA PHE A 382 7.46 16.02 3.95
C PHE A 382 8.26 16.27 5.24
N LYS A 383 7.62 16.00 6.38
CA LYS A 383 8.24 16.01 7.71
C LYS A 383 7.94 14.68 8.38
N ASN A 384 8.93 14.10 9.03
CA ASN A 384 8.72 12.91 9.85
C ASN A 384 7.99 13.31 11.14
N ASP A 385 6.67 13.20 11.14
CA ASP A 385 5.81 13.36 12.32
C ASP A 385 4.98 12.09 12.53
N THR A 386 5.32 11.31 13.54
CA THR A 386 4.62 10.07 13.89
C THR A 386 3.18 10.31 14.39
N ASN A 387 2.85 11.56 14.76
CA ASN A 387 1.54 11.96 15.25
C ASN A 387 0.57 12.41 14.15
N ALA A 388 1.04 12.56 12.91
CA ALA A 388 0.21 12.92 11.76
C ALA A 388 0.22 11.80 10.72
N TYR A 389 -0.93 11.56 10.07
CA TYR A 389 -0.99 10.66 8.93
C TYR A 389 -0.71 11.44 7.64
N SER A 390 0.32 11.06 6.91
CA SER A 390 0.75 11.78 5.70
C SER A 390 0.20 11.15 4.43
N ILE A 391 -0.39 11.96 3.56
CA ILE A 391 -0.90 11.55 2.25
C ILE A 391 -0.16 12.35 1.17
N GLY A 392 0.44 11.65 0.22
CA GLY A 392 1.14 12.28 -0.90
C GLY A 392 0.60 11.82 -2.25
N VAL A 393 0.57 12.76 -3.19
CA VAL A 393 0.14 12.52 -4.57
C VAL A 393 1.28 12.87 -5.52
N LEU A 394 1.61 11.93 -6.41
CA LEU A 394 2.69 12.03 -7.37
C LEU A 394 2.13 12.22 -8.78
N PRO A 395 2.34 13.37 -9.43
CA PRO A 395 2.05 13.51 -10.85
C PRO A 395 3.11 12.80 -11.69
N HIS A 396 2.71 12.32 -12.87
CA HIS A 396 3.69 12.07 -13.92
C HIS A 396 4.39 13.39 -14.31
N PRO A 397 5.68 13.40 -14.65
CA PRO A 397 6.40 14.63 -15.01
C PRO A 397 5.72 15.47 -16.11
N LEU A 398 5.18 14.82 -17.14
CA LEU A 398 4.42 15.51 -18.20
C LEU A 398 3.18 16.24 -17.66
N THR A 399 2.42 15.60 -16.77
CA THR A 399 1.24 16.21 -16.11
C THR A 399 1.66 17.43 -15.30
N LEU A 400 2.76 17.32 -14.55
CA LEU A 400 3.27 18.44 -13.76
C LEU A 400 3.73 19.60 -14.63
N ILE A 401 4.44 19.32 -15.74
CA ILE A 401 4.91 20.36 -16.67
C ILE A 401 3.71 21.11 -17.29
N ALA A 402 2.65 20.40 -17.69
CA ALA A 402 1.45 21.02 -18.25
C ALA A 402 0.78 21.98 -17.27
N LEU A 403 0.68 21.56 -16.01
CA LEU A 403 0.11 22.38 -14.93
C LEU A 403 0.98 23.60 -14.63
N GLN A 404 2.31 23.44 -14.50
CA GLN A 404 3.21 24.56 -14.21
C GLN A 404 3.34 25.55 -15.38
N HIS A 405 3.09 25.09 -16.61
CA HIS A 405 3.05 25.93 -17.81
C HIS A 405 1.67 26.58 -18.02
N ASP A 406 0.63 26.13 -17.30
CA ASP A 406 -0.77 26.54 -17.49
C ASP A 406 -1.25 26.31 -18.94
N SER A 407 -0.72 25.27 -19.61
CA SER A 407 -1.06 24.93 -21.00
C SER A 407 -0.58 23.53 -21.37
N ALA A 408 -1.40 22.81 -22.15
CA ALA A 408 -1.04 21.52 -22.75
C ALA A 408 -0.20 21.65 -24.04
N GLU A 409 -0.04 22.86 -24.58
CA GLU A 409 0.82 23.14 -25.73
C GLU A 409 2.29 23.14 -25.30
N ILE A 410 2.88 21.95 -25.20
CA ILE A 410 4.25 21.74 -24.76
C ILE A 410 5.07 21.15 -25.90
N ASP A 411 6.28 21.67 -26.11
CA ASP A 411 7.26 21.08 -27.01
C ASP A 411 8.53 20.62 -26.27
N ALA A 412 9.38 19.87 -26.96
CA ALA A 412 10.63 19.37 -26.39
C ALA A 412 11.62 20.50 -26.03
N SER A 413 11.51 21.67 -26.67
CA SER A 413 12.38 22.81 -26.40
C SER A 413 12.03 23.46 -25.07
N TYR A 414 10.73 23.66 -24.81
CA TYR A 414 10.18 24.19 -23.57
C TYR A 414 10.61 23.32 -22.38
N ILE A 415 10.39 21.99 -22.45
CA ILE A 415 10.80 21.06 -21.40
C ILE A 415 12.28 21.25 -21.05
N ARG A 416 13.16 21.28 -22.05
CA ARG A 416 14.61 21.31 -21.82
C ARG A 416 15.14 22.68 -21.38
N ARG A 417 14.47 23.79 -21.74
CA ARG A 417 15.00 25.15 -21.57
C ARG A 417 14.31 25.92 -20.45
N GLU A 418 13.02 25.68 -20.24
CA GLU A 418 12.18 26.48 -19.36
C GLU A 418 11.72 25.73 -18.10
N THR A 419 11.94 24.41 -18.01
CA THR A 419 11.53 23.63 -16.83
C THR A 419 12.71 23.20 -15.96
N PRO A 420 12.59 23.26 -14.61
CA PRO A 420 13.57 22.66 -13.72
C PRO A 420 13.56 21.13 -13.80
N ARG A 421 14.65 20.49 -13.39
CA ARG A 421 14.73 19.03 -13.29
C ARG A 421 14.24 18.53 -11.95
N ASP A 422 13.44 17.48 -11.98
CA ASP A 422 12.94 16.75 -10.81
C ASP A 422 12.37 17.67 -9.70
N PRO A 423 11.50 18.65 -10.04
CA PRO A 423 11.05 19.66 -9.09
C PRO A 423 10.22 19.06 -7.96
N TRP A 424 9.44 18.00 -8.23
CA TRP A 424 8.53 17.42 -7.24
C TRP A 424 9.31 16.73 -6.12
N LEU A 425 10.23 15.80 -6.47
CA LEU A 425 11.01 15.06 -5.49
C LEU A 425 11.92 15.98 -4.68
N THR A 426 12.48 17.01 -5.33
CA THR A 426 13.29 18.03 -4.67
C THR A 426 12.49 18.77 -3.61
N ALA A 427 11.28 19.22 -3.94
CA ALA A 427 10.41 19.92 -3.00
C ALA A 427 10.02 19.03 -1.81
N VAL A 428 9.52 17.83 -2.07
CA VAL A 428 9.06 16.88 -1.03
C VAL A 428 10.16 16.52 -0.03
N THR A 429 11.38 16.27 -0.51
CA THR A 429 12.50 15.78 0.32
C THR A 429 13.41 16.90 0.84
N SER A 430 13.12 18.16 0.53
CA SER A 430 13.98 19.31 0.88
C SER A 430 14.26 19.45 2.38
N VAL A 431 13.28 19.22 3.25
CA VAL A 431 13.44 19.30 4.71
C VAL A 431 14.23 18.11 5.27
N LEU A 432 14.03 16.91 4.72
CA LEU A 432 14.73 15.71 5.18
C LEU A 432 16.21 15.71 4.79
N LEU A 433 16.52 16.17 3.58
CA LEU A 433 17.85 16.00 2.98
C LEU A 433 18.61 17.32 2.79
N GLY A 434 17.95 18.46 2.92
CA GLY A 434 18.50 19.77 2.58
C GLY A 434 18.48 20.04 1.07
N ALA A 435 18.92 21.23 0.66
CA ALA A 435 18.87 21.67 -0.74
C ALA A 435 19.96 21.05 -1.64
N THR A 436 21.12 20.68 -1.07
CA THR A 436 22.34 20.34 -1.84
C THR A 436 22.50 18.85 -2.16
N ARG A 437 21.58 17.99 -1.71
CA ARG A 437 21.67 16.55 -1.96
C ARG A 437 21.32 16.19 -3.40
N SER A 438 21.99 15.17 -3.92
CA SER A 438 21.77 14.66 -5.28
C SER A 438 20.41 13.99 -5.41
N ASN A 439 19.82 14.06 -6.60
CA ASN A 439 18.52 13.46 -6.88
C ASN A 439 18.55 11.93 -6.68
N SER A 440 19.66 11.26 -6.98
CA SER A 440 19.83 9.83 -6.66
C SER A 440 19.62 9.52 -5.18
N ALA A 441 20.16 10.34 -4.27
CA ALA A 441 19.97 10.16 -2.84
C ALA A 441 18.50 10.42 -2.44
N ARG A 442 17.86 11.42 -3.05
CA ARG A 442 16.45 11.72 -2.81
C ARG A 442 15.54 10.56 -3.23
N VAL A 443 15.85 9.88 -4.34
CA VAL A 443 15.08 8.71 -4.78
C VAL A 443 15.14 7.60 -3.74
N VAL A 444 16.34 7.29 -3.23
CA VAL A 444 16.50 6.23 -2.21
C VAL A 444 15.69 6.56 -0.97
N THR A 445 15.84 7.76 -0.42
CA THR A 445 15.06 8.21 0.74
C THR A 445 13.56 8.16 0.46
N PHE A 446 13.12 8.55 -0.73
CA PHE A 446 11.70 8.49 -1.06
C PHE A 446 11.17 7.05 -1.18
N LYS A 447 11.95 6.12 -1.74
CA LYS A 447 11.60 4.69 -1.74
C LYS A 447 11.44 4.18 -0.31
N GLU A 448 12.29 4.58 0.63
CA GLU A 448 12.14 4.27 2.05
C GLU A 448 10.87 4.86 2.66
N LEU A 449 10.49 6.10 2.29
CA LEU A 449 9.22 6.70 2.73
C LEU A 449 7.98 5.93 2.24
N VAL A 450 8.06 5.29 1.07
CA VAL A 450 6.93 4.56 0.47
C VAL A 450 6.84 3.12 0.98
N ALA A 451 7.97 2.41 1.04
CA ALA A 451 8.00 0.95 1.26
C ALA A 451 8.84 0.52 2.47
N GLY A 452 9.49 1.45 3.17
CA GLY A 452 10.25 1.16 4.38
C GLY A 452 9.35 0.82 5.57
N SER A 453 9.87 -0.01 6.47
CA SER A 453 9.13 -0.49 7.65
C SER A 453 8.78 0.62 8.65
N GLU A 454 9.52 1.71 8.67
CA GLU A 454 9.31 2.85 9.60
C GLU A 454 8.13 3.73 9.18
N PHE A 455 7.93 3.93 7.87
CA PHE A 455 6.98 4.92 7.34
C PHE A 455 5.71 4.30 6.75
N GLY A 456 5.73 3.00 6.43
CA GLY A 456 4.59 2.33 5.78
C GLY A 456 3.28 2.37 6.58
N SER A 457 3.34 2.58 7.90
CA SER A 457 2.15 2.68 8.76
C SER A 457 1.60 4.09 8.96
N SER A 458 2.35 5.13 8.58
CA SER A 458 1.99 6.53 8.81
C SER A 458 1.89 7.35 7.52
N THR A 459 2.13 6.72 6.37
CA THR A 459 2.11 7.36 5.06
C THR A 459 1.24 6.60 4.06
N PHE A 460 0.66 7.34 3.13
CA PHE A 460 -0.02 6.80 1.96
C PHE A 460 0.37 7.59 0.71
N TRP A 461 0.75 6.87 -0.34
CA TRP A 461 1.22 7.45 -1.59
C TRP A 461 0.43 6.92 -2.77
N MET A 462 0.02 7.83 -3.66
CA MET A 462 -0.73 7.49 -4.88
C MET A 462 -0.28 8.38 -6.05
N THR A 463 -0.57 7.94 -7.27
CA THR A 463 -0.30 8.69 -8.49
C THR A 463 -1.52 9.48 -8.94
N VAL A 464 -1.32 10.65 -9.56
CA VAL A 464 -2.43 11.49 -10.05
C VAL A 464 -3.24 10.78 -11.12
N GLU A 465 -2.59 10.00 -11.97
CA GLU A 465 -3.17 9.42 -13.18
C GLU A 465 -4.26 8.38 -12.89
N THR A 466 -4.35 7.91 -11.64
CA THR A 466 -5.37 6.97 -11.16
C THR A 466 -6.55 7.66 -10.46
N LEU A 467 -6.53 8.99 -10.32
CA LEU A 467 -7.54 9.77 -9.59
C LEU A 467 -8.54 10.43 -10.53
N PRO A 468 -9.69 10.94 -10.05
CA PRO A 468 -10.62 11.70 -10.88
C PRO A 468 -9.94 12.92 -11.54
N ALA A 469 -10.43 13.31 -12.72
CA ALA A 469 -9.93 14.46 -13.49
C ALA A 469 -11.01 15.54 -13.69
N LYS A 470 -12.02 15.57 -12.84
CA LYS A 470 -13.07 16.59 -12.85
C LYS A 470 -13.35 17.05 -11.43
N GLU A 471 -13.69 18.32 -11.31
CA GLU A 471 -14.11 18.88 -10.04
C GLU A 471 -15.42 18.23 -9.58
N GLY A 472 -15.51 17.89 -8.28
CA GLY A 472 -16.70 17.30 -7.68
C GLY A 472 -16.87 15.79 -7.88
N ASP A 473 -16.07 15.15 -8.75
CA ASP A 473 -16.09 13.69 -8.86
C ASP A 473 -15.65 13.04 -7.54
N SER A 474 -16.35 11.98 -7.14
CA SER A 474 -15.99 11.16 -5.99
C SER A 474 -14.79 10.26 -6.31
N LEU A 475 -14.10 9.81 -5.27
CA LEU A 475 -13.02 8.83 -5.41
C LEU A 475 -13.58 7.53 -6.05
N PRO A 476 -12.85 6.90 -6.99
CA PRO A 476 -13.31 5.68 -7.64
C PRO A 476 -13.64 4.57 -6.62
N ALA A 477 -14.73 3.84 -6.82
CA ALA A 477 -15.15 2.77 -5.92
C ALA A 477 -14.07 1.69 -5.73
N THR A 478 -13.29 1.41 -6.79
CA THR A 478 -12.14 0.50 -6.73
C THR A 478 -11.06 1.00 -5.77
N LEU A 479 -10.73 2.30 -5.83
CA LEU A 479 -9.80 2.93 -4.92
C LEU A 479 -10.33 2.94 -3.48
N ILE A 480 -11.62 3.21 -3.27
CA ILE A 480 -12.24 3.12 -1.94
C ILE A 480 -12.10 1.71 -1.37
N SER A 481 -12.43 0.67 -2.14
CA SER A 481 -12.24 -0.71 -1.72
C SER A 481 -10.78 -1.00 -1.35
N GLU A 482 -9.81 -0.58 -2.17
CA GLU A 482 -8.38 -0.70 -1.81
C GLU A 482 -8.02 0.00 -0.50
N LEU A 483 -8.56 1.19 -0.27
CA LEU A 483 -8.31 1.95 0.94
C LEU A 483 -8.93 1.27 2.17
N GLU A 484 -10.12 0.67 2.05
CA GLU A 484 -10.73 -0.10 3.14
C GLU A 484 -9.86 -1.30 3.56
N TRP A 485 -9.23 -1.99 2.60
CA TRP A 485 -8.25 -3.05 2.90
C TRP A 485 -6.94 -2.50 3.47
N HIS A 486 -6.50 -1.32 3.03
CA HIS A 486 -5.30 -0.65 3.55
C HIS A 486 -5.47 -0.22 5.00
N PHE A 487 -6.61 0.39 5.35
CA PHE A 487 -6.89 0.90 6.68
C PHE A 487 -7.53 -0.13 7.62
N GLY A 488 -8.23 -1.12 7.06
CA GLY A 488 -8.88 -2.21 7.79
C GLY A 488 -10.30 -1.90 8.28
N PHE A 489 -10.93 -0.83 7.79
CA PHE A 489 -12.31 -0.43 8.16
C PHE A 489 -13.02 0.25 6.98
N LYS A 490 -14.36 0.33 7.04
CA LYS A 490 -15.17 0.98 5.99
C LYS A 490 -14.93 2.48 5.94
N ILE A 491 -14.74 3.01 4.73
CA ILE A 491 -14.58 4.45 4.51
C ILE A 491 -15.88 5.00 3.94
N LYS A 492 -16.49 5.95 4.64
CA LYS A 492 -17.65 6.66 4.14
C LYS A 492 -17.20 7.87 3.35
N THR A 493 -17.25 7.79 2.03
CA THR A 493 -17.28 8.98 1.19
C THR A 493 -18.67 9.59 1.35
N SER A 494 -18.75 10.81 1.87
CA SER A 494 -20.01 11.56 1.86
C SER A 494 -20.49 11.65 0.42
N ASP A 495 -21.68 11.14 0.13
CA ASP A 495 -22.38 11.57 -1.09
C ASP A 495 -22.46 13.09 -1.01
N VAL A 496 -21.85 13.76 -1.98
CA VAL A 496 -21.69 15.22 -2.04
C VAL A 496 -23.06 15.95 -2.00
N THR A 497 -24.18 15.22 -2.03
CA THR A 497 -25.54 15.75 -2.09
C THR A 497 -26.08 16.39 -0.81
N ASP A 498 -25.62 16.01 0.39
CA ASP A 498 -26.20 16.56 1.64
C ASP A 498 -25.38 17.72 2.25
N ASP A 499 -24.05 17.70 2.15
CA ASP A 499 -23.22 18.80 2.65
C ASP A 499 -23.08 19.96 1.64
N ALA A 500 -23.34 19.73 0.34
CA ALA A 500 -23.40 20.81 -0.65
C ALA A 500 -24.49 21.85 -0.33
N LYS A 501 -25.56 21.46 0.39
CA LYS A 501 -26.62 22.39 0.83
C LYS A 501 -26.26 23.18 2.09
N LYS A 502 -25.22 22.79 2.83
CA LYS A 502 -24.74 23.54 4.01
C LYS A 502 -23.50 24.38 3.73
N SER A 503 -22.74 24.07 2.67
CA SER A 503 -21.55 24.83 2.28
C SER A 503 -21.83 26.03 1.35
N GLU A 504 -23.08 26.29 0.96
CA GLU A 504 -23.44 27.44 0.13
C GLU A 504 -23.31 28.79 0.85
N GLU A 505 -23.28 28.83 2.19
CA GLU A 505 -23.17 30.10 2.95
C GLU A 505 -21.74 30.53 3.31
N GLU A 506 -20.70 29.71 3.05
CA GLU A 506 -19.29 30.04 3.39
C GLU A 506 -18.29 30.06 2.21
N LEU A 507 -18.78 30.00 0.96
CA LEU A 507 -17.93 30.17 -0.22
C LEU A 507 -17.61 31.64 -0.46
N LYS A 508 -16.54 32.13 0.18
CA LYS A 508 -15.66 33.11 -0.47
C LYS A 508 -15.29 32.55 -1.84
N GLU A 509 -15.43 33.34 -2.91
CA GLU A 509 -15.06 33.00 -4.30
C GLU A 509 -13.78 32.15 -4.33
N LYS A 510 -13.92 30.83 -4.45
CA LYS A 510 -12.80 29.96 -4.80
C LYS A 510 -12.65 30.05 -6.31
N PRO A 511 -11.44 30.29 -6.84
CA PRO A 511 -11.22 30.20 -8.29
C PRO A 511 -11.62 28.79 -8.75
N SER A 512 -12.34 28.71 -9.87
CA SER A 512 -12.69 27.44 -10.50
C SER A 512 -11.41 26.66 -10.82
N LEU A 513 -11.41 25.36 -10.51
CA LEU A 513 -10.29 24.46 -10.82
C LEU A 513 -10.48 23.76 -12.18
N ASP A 514 -11.52 24.11 -12.93
CA ASP A 514 -11.89 23.47 -14.19
C ASP A 514 -10.72 23.45 -15.18
N HIS A 515 -9.95 24.53 -15.24
CA HIS A 515 -8.78 24.62 -16.12
C HIS A 515 -7.68 23.63 -15.73
N GLU A 516 -7.31 23.56 -14.45
CA GLU A 516 -6.30 22.60 -13.99
C GLU A 516 -6.75 21.14 -14.21
N TYR A 517 -8.04 20.85 -13.99
CA TYR A 517 -8.63 19.53 -14.27
C TYR A 517 -8.61 19.19 -15.76
N GLU A 518 -8.91 20.16 -16.63
CA GLU A 518 -8.82 20.00 -18.07
C GLU A 518 -7.38 19.68 -18.51
N LEU A 519 -6.39 20.41 -18.00
CA LEU A 519 -4.97 20.14 -18.25
C LEU A 519 -4.55 18.75 -17.79
N ILE A 520 -5.02 18.29 -16.62
CA ILE A 520 -4.78 16.92 -16.15
C ILE A 520 -5.38 15.90 -17.12
N SER A 521 -6.60 16.12 -17.60
CA SER A 521 -7.25 15.23 -18.58
C SER A 521 -6.46 15.18 -19.88
N GLN A 522 -6.09 16.33 -20.44
CA GLN A 522 -5.32 16.42 -21.68
C GLN A 522 -3.94 15.76 -21.54
N ALA A 523 -3.24 15.99 -20.42
CA ALA A 523 -1.96 15.35 -20.14
C ALA A 523 -2.09 13.81 -20.08
N ARG A 524 -3.17 13.28 -19.49
CA ARG A 524 -3.42 11.82 -19.48
C ARG A 524 -3.65 11.26 -20.87
N ASP A 525 -4.36 11.99 -21.73
CA ASP A 525 -4.56 11.57 -23.11
C ASP A 525 -3.24 11.56 -23.89
N MET A 526 -2.36 12.54 -23.67
CA MET A 526 -0.99 12.56 -24.21
C MET A 526 -0.13 11.39 -23.71
N LEU A 527 -0.34 10.92 -22.48
CA LEU A 527 0.37 9.74 -21.94
C LEU A 527 -0.09 8.43 -22.58
N ARG A 528 -1.36 8.36 -22.99
CA ARG A 528 -1.97 7.22 -23.67
C ARG A 528 -1.61 7.17 -25.15
N ASP A 529 -1.36 8.32 -25.77
CA ASP A 529 -0.99 8.40 -27.17
C ASP A 529 0.41 7.81 -27.41
N LYS A 530 0.47 6.75 -28.24
CA LYS A 530 1.70 6.06 -28.64
C LYS A 530 2.18 6.50 -30.02
N SER A 531 1.54 7.49 -30.64
CA SER A 531 1.83 7.90 -32.01
C SER A 531 2.92 8.99 -32.07
N GLY A 532 4.05 8.70 -32.72
CA GLY A 532 5.14 9.65 -32.97
C GLY A 532 6.55 9.04 -32.91
N ARG A 533 7.52 9.60 -33.67
CA ARG A 533 8.94 9.16 -33.69
C ARG A 533 9.71 9.55 -32.43
N ILE A 534 9.23 10.54 -31.67
CA ILE A 534 9.66 10.93 -30.32
C ILE A 534 8.39 11.41 -29.61
N SER A 535 7.86 10.64 -28.65
CA SER A 535 6.72 11.10 -27.85
C SER A 535 7.18 12.17 -26.85
N LEU A 536 6.37 13.21 -26.63
CA LEU A 536 6.63 14.21 -25.58
C LEU A 536 6.78 13.57 -24.19
N ARG A 537 6.06 12.46 -23.97
CA ARG A 537 6.24 11.57 -22.82
C ARG A 537 7.71 11.19 -22.61
N ASN A 538 8.37 10.64 -23.62
CA ASN A 538 9.77 10.20 -23.49
C ASN A 538 10.72 11.36 -23.20
N VAL A 539 10.45 12.55 -23.75
CA VAL A 539 11.25 13.76 -23.47
C VAL A 539 11.08 14.20 -22.02
N ALA A 540 9.84 14.25 -21.52
CA ALA A 540 9.53 14.62 -20.14
C ALA A 540 10.12 13.62 -19.12
N GLU A 541 10.02 12.32 -19.41
CA GLU A 541 10.60 11.25 -18.59
C GLU A 541 12.14 11.32 -18.57
N ALA A 542 12.78 11.52 -19.72
CA ALA A 542 14.24 11.62 -19.82
C ALA A 542 14.81 12.89 -19.17
N TRP A 543 14.03 13.98 -19.13
CA TRP A 543 14.42 15.21 -18.43
C TRP A 543 14.31 15.09 -16.90
N ASN A 544 13.33 14.31 -16.43
CA ASN A 544 12.99 14.14 -15.01
C ASN A 544 13.17 12.70 -14.55
N LEU A 545 14.41 12.21 -14.61
CA LEU A 545 14.76 10.80 -14.31
C LEU A 545 14.40 10.39 -12.88
N ALA A 546 14.50 11.29 -11.91
CA ALA A 546 14.24 10.96 -10.52
C ALA A 546 12.74 11.01 -10.21
N ASP A 547 12.03 12.02 -10.71
CA ASP A 547 10.56 12.12 -10.54
C ASP A 547 9.85 10.94 -11.23
N ILE A 548 10.28 10.53 -12.43
CA ILE A 548 9.68 9.37 -13.11
C ILE A 548 9.97 8.06 -12.38
N GLU A 549 11.18 7.88 -11.83
CA GLU A 549 11.52 6.68 -11.07
C GLU A 549 10.66 6.53 -9.82
N VAL A 550 10.46 7.61 -9.05
CA VAL A 550 9.59 7.55 -7.85
C VAL A 550 8.12 7.41 -8.21
N TRP A 551 7.67 8.00 -9.31
CA TRP A 551 6.32 7.81 -9.83
C TRP A 551 6.06 6.34 -10.20
N ARG A 552 6.97 5.72 -10.98
CA ARG A 552 6.91 4.29 -11.34
C ARG A 552 6.99 3.39 -10.11
N PHE A 553 7.77 3.80 -9.10
CA PHE A 553 7.90 3.05 -7.86
C PHE A 553 6.58 3.01 -7.07
N VAL A 554 5.94 4.16 -6.86
CA VAL A 554 4.64 4.24 -6.18
C VAL A 554 3.59 3.45 -6.95
N GLN A 555 3.53 3.63 -8.26
CA GLN A 555 2.57 2.92 -9.12
C GLN A 555 2.73 1.40 -9.01
N ALA A 556 3.96 0.89 -9.15
CA ALA A 556 4.24 -0.54 -9.05
C ALA A 556 4.01 -1.10 -7.64
N TYR A 557 4.36 -0.33 -6.59
CA TYR A 557 4.15 -0.75 -5.20
C TYR A 557 2.66 -0.90 -4.87
N ARG A 558 1.83 0.06 -5.30
CA ARG A 558 0.36 -0.01 -5.18
C ARG A 558 -0.21 -1.17 -5.99
N ALA A 559 0.19 -1.30 -7.25
CA ALA A 559 -0.28 -2.37 -8.12
C ALA A 559 0.03 -3.76 -7.54
N ARG A 560 1.22 -3.95 -6.96
CA ARG A 560 1.57 -5.20 -6.28
C ARG A 560 0.68 -5.50 -5.08
N SER A 561 0.38 -4.49 -4.26
CA SER A 561 -0.50 -4.66 -3.09
C SER A 561 -1.91 -5.08 -3.49
N VAL A 562 -2.40 -4.63 -4.64
CA VAL A 562 -3.70 -5.03 -5.20
C VAL A 562 -3.65 -6.47 -5.68
N VAL A 563 -2.62 -6.82 -6.47
CA VAL A 563 -2.43 -8.19 -6.98
C VAL A 563 -2.25 -9.22 -5.86
N GLU A 564 -1.53 -8.88 -4.80
CA GLU A 564 -1.40 -9.72 -3.59
C GLU A 564 -2.76 -9.98 -2.95
N ARG A 565 -3.57 -8.92 -2.76
CA ARG A 565 -4.90 -9.03 -2.17
C ARG A 565 -5.82 -9.87 -3.05
N GLU A 566 -5.88 -9.58 -4.35
CA GLU A 566 -6.77 -10.27 -5.29
C GLU A 566 -6.48 -11.77 -5.35
N GLN A 567 -5.21 -12.18 -5.34
CA GLN A 567 -4.85 -13.60 -5.26
C GLN A 567 -5.37 -14.26 -3.99
N TRP A 568 -5.22 -13.59 -2.86
CA TRP A 568 -5.74 -14.09 -1.59
C TRP A 568 -7.28 -14.12 -1.58
N GLU A 569 -7.95 -13.12 -2.16
CA GLU A 569 -9.41 -13.08 -2.30
C GLU A 569 -9.92 -14.21 -3.21
N GLU A 570 -9.20 -14.55 -4.29
CA GLU A 570 -9.51 -15.68 -5.17
C GLU A 570 -9.40 -17.03 -4.45
N GLU A 571 -8.37 -17.23 -3.63
CA GLU A 571 -8.21 -18.45 -2.82
C GLU A 571 -9.33 -18.59 -1.77
N GLU A 572 -9.83 -17.46 -1.24
CA GLU A 572 -10.83 -17.42 -0.18
C GLU A 572 -12.26 -17.24 -0.70
N GLU A 573 -12.48 -17.14 -2.02
CA GLU A 573 -13.78 -16.79 -2.62
C GLU A 573 -14.92 -17.76 -2.24
N SER A 574 -14.59 -19.04 -2.06
CA SER A 574 -15.58 -20.07 -1.70
C SER A 574 -16.04 -20.02 -0.23
N PHE A 575 -15.45 -19.15 0.60
CA PHE A 575 -15.70 -19.11 2.04
C PHE A 575 -16.58 -17.91 2.44
N ILE A 576 -17.31 -18.05 3.54
CA ILE A 576 -18.21 -17.01 4.04
C ILE A 576 -17.40 -15.75 4.40
N GLY A 577 -17.95 -14.59 4.05
CA GLY A 577 -17.33 -13.29 4.29
C GLY A 577 -16.21 -12.93 3.30
N ALA A 578 -16.11 -13.62 2.16
CA ALA A 578 -15.17 -13.29 1.09
C ALA A 578 -15.54 -11.99 0.34
N LYS A 579 -16.84 -11.72 0.17
CA LYS A 579 -17.36 -10.49 -0.46
C LYS A 579 -18.54 -9.96 0.35
N ALA A 580 -18.77 -8.64 0.29
CA ALA A 580 -20.00 -8.05 0.81
C ALA A 580 -21.12 -8.28 -0.20
N ASP A 581 -22.16 -9.02 0.17
CA ASP A 581 -23.38 -9.20 -0.65
C ASP A 581 -24.22 -7.92 -0.77
#